data_AF-A0A0G4LEI6-F1
#
_entry.id   AF-A0A0G4LEI6-F1
#
_cell.length_a   1.000
_cell.length_b   1.000
_cell.length_c   1.000
_cell.angle_alpha   90.00
_cell.angle_beta   90.00
_cell.angle_gamma   90.00
#
_symmetry.space_group_name_H-M   'P 1'
#
loop_
_entity.id
_entity.type
_entity.pdbx_description
1 polymer ?
#
loop_
_entity_poly.entity_id
_entity_poly.type
_entity_poly.pdbx_seq_one_letter_code
_entity_poly.pdbx_strand_id
1 'polypeptide(L)'
;MSGPEKGTTARRQACEDEDEAPFAPPLDLFSTLQAYTLHVALPGAKKQDIGVDWDADRSTLRIAGVLHRPADSQLLEALLPSHAERRVGFFERVVALPPAGHEQPRREQRVFVDGEAEAEESETEEGREEIDGAGITAKMEDGILIVTVPKVERGWTEVRKVDIE
;
A
#
# COMPACT_ATOMS: atom_id res chain seq x y z
N MET A 1 52.76 14.22 -38.29
CA MET A 1 52.20 14.76 -37.03
C MET A 1 50.70 14.51 -37.07
N SER A 2 50.25 13.44 -36.40
CA SER A 2 48.84 13.08 -36.25
C SER A 2 48.61 12.86 -34.76
N GLY A 3 47.53 13.44 -34.22
CA GLY A 3 47.25 13.53 -32.78
C GLY A 3 46.88 12.18 -32.13
N PRO A 4 46.76 12.14 -30.79
CA PRO A 4 46.54 10.89 -30.06
C PRO A 4 45.05 10.54 -29.95
N GLU A 5 44.72 9.28 -30.18
CA GLU A 5 43.42 8.69 -29.89
C GLU A 5 43.32 8.31 -28.41
N LYS A 6 42.22 8.74 -27.77
CA LYS A 6 41.78 8.31 -26.45
C LYS A 6 41.08 6.95 -26.55
N GLY A 7 41.39 6.03 -25.64
CA GLY A 7 40.73 4.72 -25.55
C GLY A 7 40.52 4.28 -24.10
N THR A 8 39.42 4.75 -23.52
CA THR A 8 38.58 4.11 -22.50
C THR A 8 39.23 3.22 -21.41
N THR A 9 39.22 3.72 -20.18
CA THR A 9 38.94 2.90 -18.99
C THR A 9 38.17 3.77 -18.02
N ALA A 10 36.85 3.77 -18.16
CA ALA A 10 35.93 4.22 -17.14
C ALA A 10 34.85 3.14 -17.00
N ARG A 11 35.16 2.11 -16.20
CA ARG A 11 34.15 1.20 -15.66
C ARG A 11 34.16 1.41 -14.15
N ARG A 12 33.63 2.54 -13.71
CA ARG A 12 33.26 2.82 -12.32
C ARG A 12 32.13 3.83 -12.33
N GLN A 13 30.90 3.34 -12.50
CA GLN A 13 29.75 4.03 -11.92
C GLN A 13 28.62 3.03 -11.78
N ALA A 14 28.55 2.46 -10.58
CA ALA A 14 27.44 1.67 -10.07
C ALA A 14 27.68 1.53 -8.55
N CYS A 15 27.65 2.64 -7.81
CA CYS A 15 27.59 2.60 -6.33
C CYS A 15 27.23 3.93 -5.62
N GLU A 16 26.78 5.01 -6.30
CA GLU A 16 26.62 6.32 -5.62
C GLU A 16 25.21 6.95 -5.66
N ASP A 17 24.15 6.22 -6.05
CA ASP A 17 22.77 6.75 -6.12
C ASP A 17 21.75 5.95 -5.28
N GLU A 18 22.18 5.24 -4.23
CA GLU A 18 21.28 4.46 -3.34
C GLU A 18 20.88 5.23 -2.07
N ASP A 19 21.53 6.36 -1.76
CA ASP A 19 21.34 7.12 -0.52
C ASP A 19 20.18 8.13 -0.54
N GLU A 20 19.48 8.30 -1.66
CA GLU A 20 18.37 9.27 -1.79
C GLU A 20 16.99 8.62 -2.02
N ALA A 21 16.93 7.31 -2.26
CA ALA A 21 15.65 6.62 -2.42
C ALA A 21 14.92 6.49 -1.05
N PRO A 22 13.61 6.81 -0.97
CA PRO A 22 12.85 6.61 0.25
C PRO A 22 12.84 5.13 0.62
N PHE A 23 13.09 4.82 1.89
CA PHE A 23 12.91 3.45 2.34
C PHE A 23 11.42 3.13 2.52
N ALA A 24 11.06 1.86 2.34
CA ALA A 24 9.71 1.38 2.57
C ALA A 24 9.60 0.74 3.96
N PRO A 25 8.80 1.30 4.89
CA PRO A 25 8.59 0.70 6.21
C PRO A 25 7.81 -0.62 6.07
N PRO A 26 8.00 -1.57 7.01
CA PRO A 26 7.20 -2.80 7.08
C PRO A 26 5.70 -2.48 7.14
N LEU A 27 4.91 -3.26 6.41
CA LEU A 27 3.47 -3.10 6.27
C LEU A 27 2.77 -4.45 6.27
N ASP A 28 1.71 -4.56 7.05
CA ASP A 28 0.72 -5.63 6.99
C ASP A 28 -0.59 -5.08 6.40
N LEU A 29 -1.24 -5.86 5.54
CA LEU A 29 -2.52 -5.51 4.91
C LEU A 29 -3.57 -6.58 5.23
N PHE A 30 -4.63 -6.15 5.89
CA PHE A 30 -5.79 -6.96 6.22
C PHE A 30 -6.97 -6.57 5.32
N SER A 31 -7.72 -7.57 4.88
CA SER A 31 -8.92 -7.37 4.07
C SER A 31 -10.11 -8.01 4.75
N THR A 32 -11.19 -7.24 4.87
CA THR A 32 -12.49 -7.71 5.37
C THR A 32 -13.57 -7.43 4.32
N LEU A 33 -14.81 -7.82 4.59
CA LEU A 33 -15.93 -7.46 3.72
C LEU A 33 -16.18 -5.95 3.65
N GLN A 34 -15.81 -5.20 4.69
CA GLN A 34 -16.18 -3.78 4.85
C GLN A 34 -15.03 -2.82 4.57
N ALA A 35 -13.79 -3.24 4.78
CA ALA A 35 -12.62 -2.36 4.68
C ALA A 35 -11.33 -3.12 4.46
N TYR A 36 -10.35 -2.42 3.91
CA TYR A 36 -8.94 -2.74 4.08
C TYR A 36 -8.39 -2.05 5.33
N THR A 37 -7.54 -2.74 6.09
CA THR A 37 -6.81 -2.16 7.23
C THR A 37 -5.32 -2.38 7.03
N LEU A 38 -4.56 -1.30 7.03
CA LEU A 38 -3.11 -1.31 6.85
C LEU A 38 -2.44 -1.00 8.18
N HIS A 39 -1.52 -1.84 8.61
CA HIS A 39 -0.64 -1.57 9.75
C HIS A 39 0.76 -1.29 9.24
N VAL A 40 1.31 -0.11 9.52
CA VAL A 40 2.65 0.30 9.08
C VAL A 40 3.54 0.59 10.27
N ALA A 41 4.67 -0.10 10.36
CA ALA A 41 5.61 0.07 11.46
C ALA A 41 6.39 1.38 11.30
N LEU A 42 6.07 2.39 12.12
CA LEU A 42 6.70 3.71 12.14
C LEU A 42 7.20 4.11 13.55
N PRO A 43 8.08 3.30 14.19
CA PRO A 43 8.56 3.58 15.53
C PRO A 43 9.40 4.86 15.57
N GLY A 44 8.95 5.83 16.36
CA GLY A 44 9.60 7.14 16.52
C GLY A 44 9.15 8.20 15.50
N ALA A 45 8.19 7.91 14.63
CA ALA A 45 7.56 8.94 13.81
C ALA A 45 6.64 9.82 14.66
N LYS A 46 6.64 11.12 14.40
CA LYS A 46 5.64 12.03 14.96
C LYS A 46 4.46 12.11 13.99
N LYS A 47 3.24 12.20 14.52
CA LYS A 47 2.02 12.27 13.70
C LYS A 47 2.07 13.39 12.66
N GLN A 48 2.62 14.55 13.03
CA GLN A 48 2.76 15.71 12.14
C GLN A 48 3.75 15.52 10.99
N ASP A 49 4.63 14.53 11.08
CA ASP A 49 5.66 14.23 10.07
C ASP A 49 5.24 13.08 9.15
N ILE A 50 3.97 12.66 9.19
CA ILE A 50 3.39 11.58 8.40
C ILE A 50 2.22 12.13 7.57
N GLY A 51 2.24 11.87 6.27
CA GLY A 51 1.14 12.10 5.34
C GLY A 51 0.52 10.78 4.86
N VAL A 52 -0.79 10.81 4.66
CA VAL A 52 -1.57 9.72 4.05
C VAL A 52 -2.43 10.33 2.96
N ASP A 53 -2.20 9.92 1.72
CA ASP A 53 -2.86 10.45 0.53
C ASP A 53 -3.57 9.33 -0.22
N TRP A 54 -4.79 9.56 -0.67
CA TRP A 54 -5.53 8.65 -1.56
C TRP A 54 -5.66 9.27 -2.94
N ASP A 55 -5.19 8.54 -3.95
CA ASP A 55 -5.40 8.86 -5.36
C ASP A 55 -6.51 7.92 -5.89
N ALA A 56 -7.70 8.49 -6.10
CA ALA A 56 -8.86 7.74 -6.59
C ALA A 56 -8.70 7.29 -8.04
N ASP A 57 -8.04 8.10 -8.87
CA ASP A 57 -7.84 7.80 -10.30
C ASP A 57 -6.90 6.61 -10.48
N ARG A 58 -5.89 6.49 -9.62
CA ARG A 58 -4.93 5.37 -9.59
C ARG A 58 -5.33 4.24 -8.66
N SER A 59 -6.33 4.46 -7.81
CA SER A 59 -6.70 3.55 -6.72
C SER A 59 -5.51 3.17 -5.84
N THR A 60 -4.70 4.17 -5.48
CA THR A 60 -3.49 3.99 -4.68
C THR A 60 -3.50 4.81 -3.40
N LEU A 61 -3.22 4.15 -2.28
CA LEU A 61 -2.94 4.79 -1.00
C LEU A 61 -1.43 5.01 -0.87
N ARG A 62 -1.03 6.26 -0.64
CA ARG A 62 0.35 6.66 -0.40
C ARG A 62 0.54 7.09 1.05
N ILE A 63 1.56 6.56 1.69
CA ILE A 63 1.96 6.89 3.07
C ILE A 63 3.42 7.33 3.01
N ALA A 64 3.69 8.58 3.35
CA ALA A 64 5.04 9.13 3.29
C ALA A 64 5.33 10.01 4.50
N GLY A 65 6.59 10.20 4.82
CA GLY A 65 6.96 11.01 5.98
C GLY A 65 8.41 10.91 6.37
N VAL A 66 8.71 11.36 7.60
CA VAL A 66 10.05 11.29 8.17
C VAL A 66 10.05 10.49 9.47
N LEU A 67 10.90 9.46 9.53
CA LEU A 67 11.16 8.70 10.73
C LEU A 67 12.39 9.23 11.44
N HIS A 68 12.26 9.58 12.72
CA HIS A 68 13.36 10.11 13.52
C HIS A 68 13.94 9.04 14.46
N ARG A 69 15.24 9.13 14.70
CA ARG A 69 15.89 8.42 15.80
C ARG A 69 15.70 9.23 17.09
N PRO A 70 15.06 8.68 18.14
CA PRO A 70 14.86 9.39 19.40
C PRO A 70 16.16 9.42 20.19
N ALA A 71 16.95 10.48 20.01
CA ALA A 71 18.19 10.73 20.73
C ALA A 71 18.55 12.22 20.64
N ASP A 72 19.28 12.74 21.63
CA ASP A 72 19.89 14.08 21.53
C ASP A 72 21.11 14.06 20.60
N SER A 73 21.66 15.24 20.29
CA SER A 73 22.79 15.37 19.37
C SER A 73 24.04 14.61 19.85
N GLN A 74 24.31 14.60 21.15
CA GLN A 74 25.49 13.92 21.71
C GLN A 74 25.37 12.39 21.60
N LEU A 75 24.20 11.84 21.88
CA LEU A 75 23.93 10.42 21.74
C LEU A 75 23.89 9.98 20.27
N LEU A 76 23.41 10.85 19.37
CA LEU A 76 23.47 10.60 17.93
C LEU A 76 24.90 10.54 17.40
N GLU A 77 25.80 11.40 17.89
CA GLU A 77 27.23 11.34 17.54
C GLU A 77 27.90 10.04 18.03
N ALA A 78 27.44 9.50 19.16
CA ALA A 78 27.92 8.23 19.71
C ALA A 78 27.31 6.99 19.04
N LEU A 79 26.40 7.15 18.08
CA LEU A 79 25.80 6.02 17.37
C LEU A 79 26.86 5.24 16.60
N LEU A 80 26.96 3.93 16.86
CA LEU A 80 27.77 3.01 16.07
C LEU A 80 27.01 2.62 14.79
N PRO A 81 27.43 3.06 13.59
CA PRO A 81 26.68 2.77 12.36
C PRO A 81 26.59 1.28 12.05
N SER A 82 27.63 0.51 12.41
CA SER A 82 27.66 -0.95 12.25
C SER A 82 26.62 -1.70 13.09
N HIS A 83 25.99 -1.03 14.06
CA HIS A 83 24.96 -1.59 14.94
C HIS A 83 23.61 -0.85 14.79
N ALA A 84 23.49 0.05 13.80
CA ALA A 84 22.26 0.75 13.53
C ALA A 84 21.32 -0.09 12.66
N GLU A 85 20.50 -0.93 13.30
CA GLU A 85 19.54 -1.81 12.61
C GLU A 85 18.29 -1.06 12.11
N ARG A 86 17.88 0.00 12.81
CA ARG A 86 16.70 0.80 12.43
C ARG A 86 17.04 1.72 11.25
N ARG A 87 16.28 1.58 10.16
CA ARG A 87 16.21 2.59 9.09
C ARG A 87 15.35 3.78 9.53
N VAL A 88 15.89 4.97 9.39
CA VAL A 88 15.29 6.27 9.74
C VAL A 88 15.58 7.26 8.61
N GLY A 89 14.84 8.36 8.53
CA GLY A 89 14.90 9.31 7.42
C GLY A 89 13.58 9.40 6.66
N PHE A 90 13.63 9.92 5.43
CA PHE A 90 12.46 10.00 4.56
C PHE A 90 12.02 8.60 4.12
N PHE A 91 10.72 8.34 4.21
CA PHE A 91 10.12 7.07 3.86
C PHE A 91 8.92 7.27 2.95
N GLU A 92 8.64 6.26 2.12
CA GLU A 92 7.46 6.21 1.26
C GLU A 92 6.96 4.77 1.13
N ARG A 93 5.64 4.61 1.20
CA ARG A 93 4.94 3.36 0.94
C ARG A 93 3.73 3.64 0.06
N VAL A 94 3.63 2.93 -1.06
CA VAL A 94 2.48 3.01 -1.97
C VAL A 94 1.84 1.63 -2.04
N VAL A 95 0.52 1.60 -1.88
CA VAL A 95 -0.29 0.38 -1.92
C VAL A 95 -1.46 0.59 -2.87
N ALA A 96 -1.57 -0.26 -3.89
CA ALA A 96 -2.76 -0.33 -4.73
C ALA A 96 -3.87 -1.07 -4.00
N LEU A 97 -5.09 -0.53 -4.04
CA LEU A 97 -6.27 -1.13 -3.43
C LEU A 97 -7.37 -1.24 -4.50
N PRO A 98 -7.86 -2.46 -4.83
CA PRO A 98 -7.51 -3.75 -4.22
C PRO A 98 -6.06 -4.21 -4.54
N PRO A 99 -5.40 -4.93 -3.62
CA PRO A 99 -4.06 -5.45 -3.86
C PRO A 99 -4.08 -6.58 -4.91
N ALA A 100 -2.99 -6.70 -5.68
CA ALA A 100 -2.89 -7.71 -6.74
C ALA A 100 -2.99 -9.14 -6.18
N GLY A 101 -3.72 -10.01 -6.88
CA GLY A 101 -3.91 -11.41 -6.48
C GLY A 101 -4.85 -11.62 -5.30
N HIS A 102 -5.54 -10.58 -4.83
CA HIS A 102 -6.56 -10.70 -3.80
C HIS A 102 -7.92 -11.01 -4.43
N GLU A 103 -8.25 -12.30 -4.49
CA GLU A 103 -9.63 -12.76 -4.70
C GLU A 103 -10.39 -12.67 -3.37
N GLN A 104 -11.54 -11.98 -3.38
CA GLN A 104 -12.47 -12.09 -2.26
C GLN A 104 -12.93 -13.55 -2.16
N PRO A 105 -13.18 -14.07 -0.94
CA PRO A 105 -14.06 -15.23 -0.83
C PRO A 105 -15.39 -14.83 -1.47
N ARG A 106 -15.69 -15.36 -2.67
CA ARG A 106 -17.01 -15.27 -3.26
C ARG A 106 -17.97 -15.65 -2.14
N ARG A 107 -18.84 -14.72 -1.72
CA ARG A 107 -20.00 -15.12 -0.93
C ARG A 107 -20.63 -16.24 -1.74
N GLU A 108 -20.57 -17.47 -1.23
CA GLU A 108 -21.22 -18.61 -1.84
C GLU A 108 -22.71 -18.29 -1.85
N GLN A 109 -23.16 -17.58 -2.88
CA GLN A 109 -24.55 -17.46 -3.24
C GLN A 109 -24.88 -18.80 -3.89
N ARG A 110 -25.01 -19.85 -3.08
CA ARG A 110 -25.55 -21.13 -3.53
C ARG A 110 -27.02 -20.90 -3.82
N VAL A 111 -27.30 -20.38 -5.01
CA VAL A 111 -28.64 -20.41 -5.59
C VAL A 111 -28.85 -21.87 -6.02
N PHE A 112 -29.54 -22.62 -5.17
CA PHE A 112 -30.00 -23.95 -5.53
C PHE A 112 -31.23 -23.79 -6.43
N VAL A 113 -31.03 -23.89 -7.74
CA VAL A 113 -32.12 -24.14 -8.69
C VAL A 113 -31.77 -25.45 -9.40
N ASP A 114 -32.59 -26.47 -9.14
CA ASP A 114 -32.71 -27.72 -9.89
C ASP A 114 -31.43 -28.54 -10.19
N GLY A 115 -30.44 -28.51 -9.29
CA GLY A 115 -29.45 -29.59 -9.18
C GLY A 115 -28.35 -29.64 -10.24
N GLU A 116 -28.14 -28.57 -11.00
CA GLU A 116 -27.01 -28.44 -11.91
C GLU A 116 -26.19 -27.20 -11.53
N ALA A 117 -24.98 -27.43 -11.02
CA ALA A 117 -24.04 -26.36 -10.68
C ALA A 117 -23.37 -25.90 -11.98
N GLU A 118 -24.00 -24.95 -12.69
CA GLU A 118 -23.32 -24.24 -13.76
C GLU A 118 -22.44 -23.15 -13.14
N ALA A 119 -21.13 -23.37 -13.20
CA ALA A 119 -20.14 -22.35 -12.89
C ALA A 119 -20.15 -21.32 -14.03
N GLU A 120 -21.02 -20.33 -13.95
CA GLU A 120 -20.86 -19.13 -14.76
C GLU A 120 -19.62 -18.36 -14.26
N GLU A 121 -18.50 -18.58 -14.93
CA GLU A 121 -17.34 -17.69 -14.91
C GLU A 121 -17.70 -16.40 -15.66
N SER A 122 -18.59 -15.59 -15.09
CA SER A 122 -18.74 -14.21 -15.53
C SER A 122 -17.63 -13.38 -14.88
N GLU A 123 -16.51 -13.23 -15.58
CA GLU A 123 -15.57 -12.12 -15.40
C GLU A 123 -16.25 -10.80 -15.81
N THR A 124 -17.31 -10.41 -15.09
CA THR A 124 -17.91 -9.09 -15.24
C THR A 124 -17.23 -8.12 -14.29
N GLU A 125 -16.94 -6.91 -14.76
CA GLU A 125 -16.40 -5.78 -13.98
C GLU A 125 -17.24 -5.39 -12.73
N GLU A 126 -18.36 -6.08 -12.52
CA GLU A 126 -19.27 -6.02 -11.38
C GLU A 126 -18.69 -6.59 -10.07
N GLY A 127 -17.44 -7.06 -10.05
CA GLY A 127 -16.74 -7.56 -8.87
C GLY A 127 -15.63 -6.66 -8.30
N ARG A 128 -15.28 -5.54 -8.95
CA ARG A 128 -14.20 -4.68 -8.44
C ARG A 128 -14.60 -4.00 -7.14
N GLU A 129 -13.87 -4.26 -6.07
CA GLU A 129 -14.10 -3.54 -4.82
C GLU A 129 -13.89 -2.05 -5.04
N GLU A 130 -14.92 -1.26 -4.73
CA GLU A 130 -14.87 0.18 -4.83
C GLU A 130 -14.52 0.75 -3.45
N ILE A 131 -13.68 1.79 -3.43
CA ILE A 131 -13.16 2.40 -2.20
C ILE A 131 -13.91 3.70 -1.90
N ASP A 132 -14.41 3.84 -0.67
CA ASP A 132 -14.90 5.12 -0.17
C ASP A 132 -13.70 5.96 0.32
N GLY A 133 -13.17 6.78 -0.59
CA GLY A 133 -12.03 7.66 -0.31
C GLY A 133 -12.32 8.70 0.77
N ALA A 134 -13.58 9.13 0.94
CA ALA A 134 -13.95 10.12 1.95
C ALA A 134 -14.00 9.53 3.36
N GLY A 135 -14.26 8.22 3.46
CA GLY A 135 -14.28 7.47 4.71
C GLY A 135 -12.91 6.99 5.20
N ILE A 136 -11.81 7.28 4.50
CA ILE A 136 -10.47 6.86 4.91
C ILE A 136 -10.10 7.52 6.25
N THR A 137 -9.64 6.72 7.19
CA THR A 137 -9.18 7.20 8.51
C THR A 137 -7.81 6.65 8.86
N ALA A 138 -7.07 7.39 9.69
CA ALA A 138 -5.74 6.99 10.15
C ALA A 138 -5.53 7.29 11.64
N LYS A 139 -4.87 6.36 12.34
CA LYS A 139 -4.53 6.46 13.78
C LYS A 139 -3.10 6.02 14.02
N MET A 140 -2.48 6.57 15.06
CA MET A 140 -1.11 6.23 15.44
C MET A 140 -1.11 5.66 16.87
N GLU A 141 -0.73 4.40 17.02
CA GLU A 141 -0.75 3.67 18.29
C GLU A 141 0.54 2.84 18.41
N ASP A 142 1.26 2.97 19.52
CA ASP A 142 2.45 2.17 19.85
C ASP A 142 3.55 2.09 18.77
N GLY A 143 3.72 3.17 18.00
CA GLY A 143 4.70 3.21 16.90
C GLY A 143 4.20 2.54 15.61
N ILE A 144 2.91 2.25 15.50
CA ILE A 144 2.24 1.70 14.32
C ILE A 144 1.21 2.71 13.81
N LEU A 145 1.27 3.01 12.52
CA LEU A 145 0.20 3.73 11.81
C LEU A 145 -0.83 2.70 11.33
N ILE A 146 -2.08 2.89 11.76
CA ILE A 146 -3.22 2.08 11.37
C ILE A 146 -4.08 2.92 10.42
N VAL A 147 -4.19 2.50 9.16
CA VAL A 147 -5.04 3.14 8.16
C VAL A 147 -6.21 2.23 7.82
N THR A 148 -7.44 2.73 7.97
CA THR A 148 -8.66 2.03 7.57
C THR A 148 -9.21 2.66 6.31
N VAL A 149 -9.33 1.85 5.26
CA VAL A 149 -9.84 2.23 3.94
C VAL A 149 -11.16 1.49 3.70
N PRO A 150 -12.31 2.16 3.88
CA PRO A 150 -13.61 1.52 3.73
C PRO A 150 -13.91 1.16 2.26
N LYS A 151 -14.60 0.04 2.08
CA LYS A 151 -15.16 -0.42 0.81
C LYS A 151 -16.58 0.13 0.68
N VAL A 152 -16.98 0.53 -0.52
CA VAL A 152 -18.36 0.96 -0.81
C VAL A 152 -19.29 -0.25 -0.70
N GLU A 153 -20.34 -0.12 0.11
CA GLU A 153 -21.40 -1.13 0.15
C GLU A 153 -22.14 -1.15 -1.19
N ARG A 154 -21.95 -2.22 -1.97
CA ARG A 154 -22.77 -2.46 -3.17
C ARG A 154 -24.16 -2.89 -2.74
N GLY A 155 -25.12 -1.97 -2.78
CA GLY A 155 -26.54 -2.27 -2.59
C GLY A 155 -27.02 -3.20 -3.70
N TRP A 156 -27.56 -4.36 -3.35
CA TRP A 156 -28.18 -5.27 -4.31
C TRP A 156 -29.44 -4.62 -4.88
N THR A 157 -29.46 -4.34 -6.18
CA THR A 157 -30.71 -4.01 -6.87
C THR A 157 -31.55 -5.29 -6.97
N GLU A 158 -32.68 -5.35 -6.28
CA GLU A 158 -33.58 -6.51 -6.32
C GLU A 158 -34.19 -6.62 -7.74
N VAL A 159 -33.65 -7.53 -8.57
CA VAL A 159 -34.21 -7.80 -9.90
C VAL A 159 -35.51 -8.58 -9.74
N ARG A 160 -36.65 -7.92 -9.97
CA ARG A 160 -37.95 -8.59 -10.05
C ARG A 160 -38.15 -9.13 -11.47
N LYS A 161 -38.42 -10.43 -11.58
CA LYS A 161 -38.93 -11.01 -12.83
C LYS A 161 -40.26 -10.36 -13.18
N VAL A 162 -40.38 -9.87 -14.40
CA VAL A 162 -41.64 -9.41 -15.00
C VAL A 162 -42.11 -10.52 -15.92
N ASP A 163 -43.31 -11.04 -15.68
CA ASP A 163 -43.94 -11.98 -16.60
C ASP A 163 -44.34 -11.26 -17.89
N ILE A 164 -44.07 -11.87 -19.03
CA ILE A 164 -44.43 -11.36 -20.36
C ILE A 164 -45.76 -11.99 -20.76
N GLU A 165 -46.75 -11.16 -21.10
CA GLU A 165 -48.04 -11.58 -21.69
C GLU A 165 -47.93 -11.84 -23.20
#